data_AF-A0A7C3PV36-F1
#
_entry.id   AF-A0A7C3PV36-F1
#
_cell.length_a   1.000
_cell.length_b   1.000
_cell.length_c   1.000
_cell.angle_alpha   90.00
_cell.angle_beta   90.00
_cell.angle_gamma   90.00
#
_symmetry.space_group_name_H-M   'P 1'
#
loop_
_entity.id
_entity.type
_entity.pdbx_description
1 polymer ?
#
loop_
_entity_poly.entity_id
_entity_poly.type
_entity_poly.pdbx_seq_one_letter_code
_entity_poly.pdbx_strand_id
1 'polypeptide(L)'
;SLEHWKTGQFEDTPIEGSIAGTAFYIFNNTIATILVAAGGMTFGLSALYALFQNGVILGVFLHEVQGAGALGHFITGVVPHGVTELGGVFVGAGGGFTLAWAMINPGRKSIAASLRDAGKDAALLIAMGIIMIWIAAPIEAWFSFQASVPAAAKQAVAILTFILWMVFFSLAGRGEADASQQ
;
A
#
# COMPACT_ATOMS: atom_id res chain seq x y z
N SER A 1 -14.20 7.70 -14.36
CA SER A 1 -15.40 7.98 -13.53
C SER A 1 -15.95 6.67 -12.97
N LEU A 2 -16.80 6.68 -11.95
CA LEU A 2 -17.43 5.47 -11.40
C LEU A 2 -18.20 4.69 -12.50
N GLU A 3 -18.80 5.40 -13.45
CA GLU A 3 -19.52 4.83 -14.58
C GLU A 3 -18.65 3.92 -15.46
N HIS A 4 -17.37 4.25 -15.66
CA HIS A 4 -16.45 3.37 -16.39
C HIS A 4 -16.26 2.03 -15.69
N TRP A 5 -16.22 1.99 -14.36
CA TRP A 5 -16.09 0.75 -13.60
C TRP A 5 -17.33 -0.15 -13.68
N LYS A 6 -18.50 0.43 -13.99
CA LYS A 6 -19.76 -0.30 -14.16
C LYS A 6 -19.87 -0.98 -15.52
N THR A 7 -19.07 -0.59 -16.52
CA THR A 7 -19.10 -1.22 -17.87
C THR A 7 -18.51 -2.63 -17.86
N GLY A 8 -17.63 -2.94 -16.90
CA GLY A 8 -16.96 -4.24 -16.82
C GLY A 8 -15.96 -4.49 -17.96
N GLN A 9 -15.45 -3.44 -18.59
CA GLN A 9 -14.51 -3.52 -19.71
C GLN A 9 -13.20 -2.81 -19.41
N PHE A 10 -12.10 -3.44 -19.83
CA PHE A 10 -10.77 -2.84 -19.84
C PHE A 10 -10.50 -2.26 -21.23
N GLU A 11 -9.68 -1.23 -21.29
CA GLU A 11 -9.18 -0.67 -22.54
C GLU A 11 -7.64 -0.68 -22.48
N ASP A 12 -7.01 -1.04 -23.59
CA ASP A 12 -5.56 -1.02 -23.65
C ASP A 12 -5.06 0.42 -23.63
N THR A 13 -4.24 0.75 -22.63
CA THR A 13 -3.62 2.07 -22.54
C THR A 13 -2.36 2.10 -23.40
N PRO A 14 -2.18 3.11 -24.28
CA PRO A 14 -0.95 3.26 -25.05
C PRO A 14 0.29 3.39 -24.16
N ILE A 15 1.46 3.08 -24.71
CA ILE A 15 2.76 3.15 -24.02
C ILE A 15 2.96 4.49 -23.31
N GLU A 16 2.69 5.61 -23.99
CA GLU A 16 2.83 6.96 -23.42
C GLU A 16 1.90 7.15 -22.20
N GLY A 17 0.67 6.63 -22.28
CA GLY A 17 -0.29 6.66 -21.19
C GLY A 17 0.16 5.79 -20.01
N SER A 18 0.74 4.62 -20.24
CA SER A 18 1.26 3.76 -19.17
C SER A 18 2.52 4.33 -18.52
N ILE A 19 3.39 5.02 -19.26
CA ILE A 19 4.53 5.76 -18.70
C ILE A 19 4.02 6.88 -17.79
N ALA A 20 3.10 7.70 -18.30
CA ALA A 20 2.51 8.81 -17.54
C ALA A 20 1.77 8.31 -16.29
N GLY A 21 1.01 7.22 -16.43
CA GLY A 21 0.31 6.54 -15.33
C GLY A 21 1.28 6.07 -14.26
N THR A 22 2.36 5.38 -14.64
CA THR A 22 3.38 4.91 -13.69
C THR A 22 3.95 6.07 -12.86
N ALA A 23 4.32 7.17 -13.51
CA ALA A 23 4.81 8.35 -12.82
C ALA A 23 3.75 8.93 -11.87
N PHE A 24 2.52 9.08 -12.36
CA PHE A 24 1.40 9.58 -11.57
C PHE A 24 1.17 8.75 -10.31
N TYR A 25 1.08 7.42 -10.43
CA TYR A 25 0.84 6.52 -9.30
C TYR A 25 2.00 6.53 -8.30
N ILE A 26 3.26 6.55 -8.78
CA ILE A 26 4.43 6.72 -7.92
C ILE A 26 4.28 7.99 -7.08
N PHE A 27 4.06 9.14 -7.72
CA PHE A 27 3.99 10.41 -7.00
C PHE A 27 2.79 10.48 -6.06
N ASN A 28 1.60 10.17 -6.56
CA ASN A 28 0.36 10.27 -5.81
C ASN A 28 0.37 9.38 -4.56
N ASN A 29 0.72 8.10 -4.73
CA ASN A 29 0.63 7.13 -3.65
C ASN A 29 1.83 7.23 -2.70
N THR A 30 2.99 7.71 -3.16
CA THR A 30 4.12 8.06 -2.27
C THR A 30 3.74 9.24 -1.38
N ILE A 31 3.18 10.31 -1.94
CA ILE A 31 2.74 11.48 -1.15
C ILE A 31 1.67 11.05 -0.14
N ALA A 32 0.66 10.30 -0.58
CA ALA A 32 -0.38 9.78 0.31
C ALA A 32 0.22 8.96 1.46
N THR A 33 1.15 8.03 1.17
CA THR A 33 1.81 7.19 2.18
C THR A 33 2.62 8.02 3.17
N ILE A 34 3.38 9.02 2.70
CA ILE A 34 4.15 9.93 3.56
C ILE A 34 3.21 10.75 4.45
N LEU A 35 2.08 11.24 3.92
CA LEU A 35 1.11 12.00 4.69
C LEU A 35 0.42 11.12 5.76
N VAL A 36 0.09 9.88 5.43
CA VAL A 36 -0.43 8.90 6.39
C VAL A 36 0.60 8.64 7.50
N ALA A 37 1.85 8.40 7.15
CA ALA A 37 2.92 8.19 8.11
C ALA A 37 3.17 9.43 9.00
N ALA A 38 3.22 10.63 8.41
CA ALA A 38 3.33 11.90 9.11
C ALA A 38 2.13 12.14 10.04
N GLY A 39 0.94 11.68 9.66
CA GLY A 39 -0.25 11.63 10.51
C GLY A 39 -0.07 10.80 11.78
N GLY A 40 0.97 9.97 11.87
CA GLY A 40 1.39 9.34 13.13
C GLY A 40 1.74 10.34 14.23
N MET A 41 2.26 11.52 13.85
CA MET A 41 2.62 12.59 14.78
C MET A 41 1.42 13.24 15.47
N THR A 42 0.18 12.93 15.06
CA THR A 42 -1.05 13.33 15.77
C THR A 42 -1.51 12.23 16.75
N PHE A 43 -0.56 11.55 17.39
CA PHE A 43 -0.79 10.35 18.21
C PHE A 43 -1.50 9.23 17.43
N GLY A 44 -1.28 9.17 16.11
CA GLY A 44 -1.88 8.18 15.21
C GLY A 44 -3.30 8.47 14.76
N LEU A 45 -3.98 9.51 15.26
CA LEU A 45 -5.39 9.76 14.92
C LEU A 45 -5.57 10.09 13.44
N SER A 46 -4.71 10.95 12.87
CA SER A 46 -4.81 11.32 11.45
C SER A 46 -4.44 10.17 10.54
N ALA A 47 -3.43 9.36 10.91
CA ALA A 47 -3.07 8.15 10.18
C ALA A 47 -4.23 7.15 10.16
N LEU A 48 -4.83 6.88 11.33
CA LEU A 48 -5.97 5.97 11.47
C LEU A 48 -7.18 6.44 10.66
N TYR A 49 -7.49 7.73 10.72
CA TYR A 49 -8.56 8.32 9.92
C TYR A 49 -8.30 8.15 8.42
N ALA A 50 -7.08 8.43 7.94
CA ALA A 50 -6.75 8.28 6.53
C ALA A 50 -6.84 6.82 6.05
N LEU A 51 -6.38 5.85 6.85
CA LEU A 51 -6.54 4.43 6.55
C LEU A 51 -8.02 4.02 6.50
N PHE A 52 -8.81 4.51 7.46
CA PHE A 52 -10.25 4.28 7.49
C PHE A 52 -10.93 4.84 6.23
N GLN A 53 -10.60 6.06 5.82
CA GLN A 53 -11.14 6.66 4.60
C GLN A 53 -10.77 5.87 3.34
N ASN A 54 -9.54 5.35 3.24
CA ASN A 54 -9.16 4.45 2.14
C ASN A 54 -10.04 3.19 2.11
N GLY A 55 -10.31 2.59 3.28
CA GLY A 55 -11.21 1.45 3.40
C GLY A 55 -12.66 1.77 3.02
N VAL A 56 -13.18 2.94 3.45
CA VAL A 56 -14.53 3.42 3.09
C VAL A 56 -14.65 3.61 1.58
N ILE A 57 -13.68 4.28 0.95
CA ILE A 57 -13.68 4.51 -0.50
C ILE A 57 -13.70 3.16 -1.24
N LEU A 58 -12.82 2.22 -0.86
CA LEU A 58 -12.79 0.89 -1.48
C LEU A 58 -14.12 0.14 -1.29
N GLY A 59 -14.71 0.23 -0.09
CA GLY A 59 -16.01 -0.38 0.21
C GLY A 59 -17.16 0.19 -0.61
N VAL A 60 -17.19 1.51 -0.82
CA VAL A 60 -18.17 2.16 -1.69
C VAL A 60 -18.01 1.70 -3.14
N PHE A 61 -16.78 1.65 -3.65
CA PHE A 61 -16.52 1.13 -4.99
C PHE A 61 -16.98 -0.33 -5.15
N LEU A 62 -16.64 -1.20 -4.19
CA LEU A 62 -17.07 -2.60 -4.18
C LEU A 62 -18.60 -2.74 -4.20
N HIS A 63 -19.30 -1.95 -3.39
CA HIS A 63 -20.77 -1.95 -3.36
C HIS A 63 -21.38 -1.56 -4.71
N GLU A 64 -20.89 -0.46 -5.30
CA GLU A 64 -21.39 0.07 -6.57
C GLU A 64 -21.17 -0.90 -7.74
N VAL A 65 -19.97 -1.47 -7.86
CA VAL A 65 -19.66 -2.42 -8.95
C VAL A 65 -20.37 -3.76 -8.77
N GLN A 66 -20.64 -4.17 -7.52
CA GLN A 66 -21.45 -5.35 -7.24
C GLN A 66 -22.88 -5.16 -7.70
N GLY A 67 -23.49 -4.00 -7.44
CA GLY A 67 -24.84 -3.66 -7.94
C GLY A 67 -24.95 -3.66 -9.46
N ALA A 68 -23.85 -3.36 -10.17
CA ALA A 68 -23.77 -3.38 -11.63
C ALA A 68 -23.36 -4.74 -12.24
N GLY A 69 -23.11 -5.78 -11.42
CA GLY A 69 -22.63 -7.07 -11.89
C GLY A 69 -21.16 -7.08 -12.37
N ALA A 70 -20.41 -5.99 -12.14
CA ALA A 70 -19.02 -5.81 -12.57
C ALA A 70 -17.98 -6.20 -11.50
N LEU A 71 -18.39 -6.82 -10.39
CA LEU A 71 -17.52 -7.15 -9.25
C LEU A 71 -16.31 -8.00 -9.65
N GLY A 72 -16.50 -9.06 -10.44
CA GLY A 72 -15.40 -9.93 -10.86
C GLY A 72 -14.38 -9.18 -11.72
N HIS A 73 -14.85 -8.26 -12.56
CA HIS A 73 -14.00 -7.41 -13.38
C HIS A 73 -13.19 -6.44 -12.51
N PHE A 74 -13.86 -5.75 -11.58
CA PHE A 74 -13.22 -4.85 -10.62
C PHE A 74 -12.10 -5.55 -9.83
N ILE A 75 -12.39 -6.70 -9.22
CA ILE A 75 -11.41 -7.46 -8.44
C ILE A 75 -10.24 -7.89 -9.32
N THR A 76 -10.51 -8.39 -10.53
CA THR A 76 -9.46 -8.83 -11.45
C THR A 76 -8.53 -7.69 -11.86
N GLY A 77 -9.05 -6.46 -11.96
CA GLY A 77 -8.25 -5.27 -12.25
C GLY A 77 -7.49 -4.74 -11.03
N VAL A 78 -8.12 -4.73 -9.85
CA VAL A 78 -7.56 -4.08 -8.66
C VAL A 78 -6.52 -4.93 -7.94
N VAL A 79 -6.77 -6.22 -7.76
CA VAL A 79 -5.91 -7.07 -6.91
C VAL A 79 -4.44 -7.15 -7.37
N PRO A 80 -4.08 -7.18 -8.67
CA PRO A 80 -2.68 -7.32 -9.10
C PRO A 80 -1.72 -6.27 -8.51
N HIS A 81 -2.12 -5.00 -8.48
CA HIS A 81 -1.35 -3.91 -7.85
C HIS A 81 -1.81 -3.65 -6.41
N GLY A 82 -3.11 -3.78 -6.14
CA GLY A 82 -3.74 -3.38 -4.87
C GLY A 82 -3.19 -4.11 -3.64
N VAL A 83 -2.76 -5.38 -3.76
CA VAL A 83 -2.11 -6.10 -2.65
C VAL A 83 -0.83 -5.39 -2.21
N THR A 84 0.02 -5.02 -3.18
CA THR A 84 1.29 -4.35 -2.92
C THR A 84 1.06 -2.90 -2.50
N GLU A 85 0.11 -2.21 -3.12
CA GLU A 85 -0.19 -0.82 -2.80
C GLU A 85 -0.77 -0.63 -1.40
N LEU A 86 -1.87 -1.33 -1.07
CA LEU A 86 -2.49 -1.24 0.25
C LEU A 86 -1.55 -1.76 1.34
N GLY A 87 -0.80 -2.83 1.04
CA GLY A 87 0.28 -3.30 1.91
C GLY A 87 1.32 -2.21 2.16
N GLY A 88 1.76 -1.50 1.13
CA GLY A 88 2.71 -0.40 1.23
C GLY A 88 2.20 0.75 2.09
N VAL A 89 0.93 1.16 1.90
CA VAL A 89 0.28 2.18 2.74
C VAL A 89 0.21 1.73 4.20
N PHE A 90 -0.17 0.48 4.48
CA PHE A 90 -0.22 -0.03 5.85
C PHE A 90 1.15 -0.14 6.51
N VAL A 91 2.17 -0.60 5.78
CA VAL A 91 3.55 -0.68 6.29
C VAL A 91 4.09 0.73 6.56
N GLY A 92 3.87 1.68 5.65
CA GLY A 92 4.25 3.08 5.86
C GLY A 92 3.52 3.73 7.04
N ALA A 93 2.22 3.48 7.17
CA ALA A 93 1.43 3.90 8.33
C ALA A 93 1.95 3.29 9.63
N GLY A 94 2.40 2.03 9.59
CA GLY A 94 3.07 1.36 10.71
C GLY A 94 4.26 2.17 11.23
N GLY A 95 5.06 2.77 10.34
CA GLY A 95 6.14 3.67 10.75
C GLY A 95 5.62 4.92 11.47
N GLY A 96 4.52 5.51 11.01
CA GLY A 96 3.83 6.59 11.70
C GLY A 96 3.30 6.17 13.09
N PHE A 97 2.69 4.99 13.19
CA PHE A 97 2.20 4.46 14.47
C PHE A 97 3.32 4.11 15.45
N THR A 98 4.49 3.71 14.96
CA THR A 98 5.70 3.55 15.79
C THR A 98 6.10 4.86 16.46
N LEU A 99 6.07 5.98 15.72
CA LEU A 99 6.31 7.31 16.28
C LEU A 99 5.20 7.75 17.24
N ALA A 100 3.93 7.48 16.88
CA ALA A 100 2.78 7.76 17.72
C ALA A 100 2.91 7.07 19.08
N TRP A 101 3.25 5.78 19.08
CA TRP A 101 3.41 5.01 20.30
C TRP A 101 4.54 5.53 21.17
N ALA A 102 5.66 5.93 20.57
CA ALA A 102 6.80 6.54 21.27
C ALA A 102 6.40 7.86 21.98
N MET A 103 5.41 8.59 21.47
CA MET A 103 4.84 9.77 22.12
C MET A 103 3.83 9.43 23.22
N ILE A 104 2.97 8.42 23.00
CA ILE A 104 1.93 8.00 23.94
C ILE A 104 2.53 7.38 25.19
N ASN A 105 3.54 6.52 25.03
CA ASN A 105 4.15 5.76 26.11
C ASN A 105 5.69 5.87 26.10
N PRO A 106 6.24 7.04 26.44
CA PRO A 106 7.69 7.25 26.45
C PRO A 106 8.40 6.60 27.67
N GLY A 107 7.65 6.02 28.60
CA GLY A 107 8.18 5.46 29.85
C GLY A 107 8.88 6.54 30.70
N ARG A 108 10.16 6.31 31.04
CA ARG A 108 10.98 7.26 31.82
C ARG A 108 11.75 8.27 30.96
N LYS A 109 11.66 8.17 29.62
CA LYS A 109 12.37 9.05 28.69
C LYS A 109 11.55 10.32 28.45
N SER A 110 12.22 11.39 28.02
CA SER A 110 11.50 12.50 27.39
C SER A 110 10.88 12.04 26.07
N ILE A 111 9.80 12.70 25.63
CA ILE A 111 9.16 12.39 24.33
C ILE A 111 10.18 12.49 23.19
N ALA A 112 11.04 13.50 23.20
CA ALA A 112 12.08 13.68 22.19
C ALA A 112 13.10 12.51 22.16
N ALA A 113 13.52 12.02 23.33
CA ALA A 113 14.41 10.86 23.40
C ALA A 113 13.72 9.57 22.93
N SER A 114 12.48 9.36 23.35
CA SER A 114 11.65 8.22 22.91
C SER A 114 11.46 8.20 21.39
N LEU A 115 11.14 9.36 20.79
CA LEU A 115 11.02 9.52 19.35
C LEU A 115 12.34 9.25 18.61
N ARG A 116 13.48 9.69 19.17
CA ARG A 116 14.80 9.43 18.59
C ARG A 116 15.10 7.94 18.53
N ASP A 117 14.72 7.20 19.57
CA ASP A 117 14.92 5.75 19.63
C ASP A 117 14.02 5.01 18.62
N ALA A 118 12.76 5.43 18.50
CA ALA A 118 11.80 4.85 17.56
C ALA A 118 12.03 5.27 16.09
N GLY A 119 12.81 6.33 15.86
CA GLY A 119 12.95 6.96 14.55
C GLY A 119 13.54 6.07 13.47
N LYS A 120 14.50 5.20 13.82
CA LYS A 120 15.12 4.27 12.85
C LYS A 120 14.09 3.27 12.32
N ASP A 121 13.32 2.65 13.20
CA ASP A 121 12.32 1.66 12.85
C ASP A 121 11.16 2.30 12.08
N ALA A 122 10.73 3.50 12.51
CA ALA A 122 9.74 4.28 11.79
C ALA A 122 10.19 4.61 10.36
N ALA A 123 11.42 5.10 10.19
CA ALA A 123 11.96 5.43 8.88
C ALA A 123 12.09 4.19 7.98
N LEU A 124 12.50 3.04 8.54
CA LEU A 124 12.58 1.78 7.81
C LEU A 124 11.22 1.33 7.28
N LEU A 125 10.18 1.37 8.12
CA LEU A 125 8.81 1.04 7.74
C LEU A 125 8.26 1.99 6.66
N ILE A 126 8.50 3.29 6.81
CA ILE A 126 8.09 4.29 5.80
C ILE A 126 8.78 4.02 4.46
N ALA A 127 10.10 3.80 4.48
CA ALA A 127 10.87 3.51 3.27
C ALA A 127 10.39 2.21 2.60
N MET A 128 10.12 1.16 3.39
CA MET A 128 9.58 -0.09 2.89
C MET A 128 8.21 0.10 2.23
N GLY A 129 7.32 0.87 2.86
CA GLY A 129 6.02 1.22 2.29
C GLY A 129 6.15 1.93 0.95
N ILE A 130 7.05 2.90 0.84
CA ILE A 130 7.32 3.63 -0.42
C ILE A 130 7.86 2.69 -1.50
N ILE A 131 8.77 1.77 -1.16
CA ILE A 131 9.29 0.77 -2.11
C ILE A 131 8.17 -0.11 -2.64
N MET A 132 7.24 -0.54 -1.78
CA MET A 132 6.06 -1.30 -2.19
C MET A 132 5.19 -0.48 -3.17
N ILE A 133 4.91 0.80 -2.89
CA ILE A 133 4.20 1.69 -3.81
C ILE A 133 4.89 1.75 -5.19
N TRP A 134 6.22 1.87 -5.20
CA TRP A 134 6.97 1.96 -6.46
C TRP A 134 6.92 0.66 -7.26
N ILE A 135 6.78 -0.48 -6.61
CA ILE A 135 6.54 -1.78 -7.26
C ILE A 135 5.10 -1.87 -7.78
N ALA A 136 4.12 -1.34 -7.04
CA ALA A 136 2.70 -1.40 -7.43
C ALA A 136 2.38 -0.54 -8.65
N ALA A 137 2.93 0.67 -8.74
CA ALA A 137 2.65 1.65 -9.79
C ALA A 137 2.81 1.12 -11.24
N PRO A 138 3.91 0.42 -11.62
CA PRO A 138 4.00 -0.16 -12.96
C PRO A 138 3.04 -1.33 -13.16
N ILE A 139 2.72 -2.12 -12.12
CA ILE A 139 1.71 -3.18 -12.21
C ILE A 139 0.33 -2.58 -12.49
N GLU A 140 0.03 -1.42 -11.91
CA GLU A 140 -1.22 -0.69 -12.18
C GLU A 140 -1.27 -0.22 -13.64
N ALA A 141 -0.26 0.55 -14.06
CA ALA A 141 -0.27 1.24 -15.34
C ALA A 141 -0.10 0.33 -16.57
N TRP A 142 0.65 -0.78 -16.45
CA TRP A 142 1.03 -1.64 -17.57
C TRP A 142 0.29 -2.98 -17.61
N PHE A 143 -0.44 -3.34 -16.56
CA PHE A 143 -0.91 -4.71 -16.43
C PHE A 143 -2.35 -4.81 -15.92
N SER A 144 -2.66 -4.12 -14.84
CA SER A 144 -3.93 -4.25 -14.10
C SER A 144 -5.16 -3.95 -14.95
N PHE A 145 -5.11 -2.88 -15.75
CA PHE A 145 -6.25 -2.41 -16.54
C PHE A 145 -6.12 -2.63 -18.05
N GLN A 146 -5.12 -3.39 -18.50
CA GLN A 146 -4.95 -3.71 -19.93
C GLN A 146 -5.91 -4.82 -20.35
N ALA A 147 -6.61 -4.63 -21.48
CA ALA A 147 -7.54 -5.62 -22.04
C ALA A 147 -6.80 -6.80 -22.66
N SER A 148 -5.63 -6.53 -23.26
CA SER A 148 -4.70 -7.49 -23.83
C SER A 148 -4.12 -8.49 -22.82
N VAL A 149 -4.17 -8.18 -21.53
CA VAL A 149 -3.69 -9.05 -20.46
C VAL A 149 -4.79 -10.01 -19.99
N PRO A 150 -4.63 -11.34 -20.13
CA PRO A 150 -5.64 -12.30 -19.70
C PRO A 150 -5.89 -12.25 -18.18
N ALA A 151 -7.15 -12.46 -17.78
CA ALA A 151 -7.55 -12.48 -16.36
C ALA A 151 -6.73 -13.48 -15.51
N ALA A 152 -6.39 -14.64 -16.07
CA ALA A 152 -5.55 -15.63 -15.40
C ALA A 152 -4.15 -15.11 -15.08
N ALA A 153 -3.55 -14.31 -15.98
CA ALA A 153 -2.26 -13.66 -15.73
C ALA A 153 -2.37 -12.62 -14.61
N LYS A 154 -3.48 -11.84 -14.60
CA LYS A 154 -3.79 -10.88 -13.53
C LYS A 154 -3.85 -11.56 -12.16
N GLN A 155 -4.59 -12.66 -12.07
CA GLN A 155 -4.73 -13.46 -10.85
C GLN A 155 -3.40 -14.11 -10.43
N ALA A 156 -2.59 -14.60 -11.38
CA ALA A 156 -1.29 -15.18 -11.08
C ALA A 156 -0.33 -14.16 -10.47
N VAL A 157 -0.26 -12.94 -11.01
CA VAL A 157 0.56 -11.86 -10.45
C VAL A 157 0.07 -11.47 -9.06
N ALA A 158 -1.24 -11.32 -8.86
CA ALA A 158 -1.83 -11.05 -7.56
C ALA A 158 -1.44 -12.08 -6.48
N ILE A 159 -1.56 -13.37 -6.79
CA ILE A 159 -1.21 -14.45 -5.86
C ILE A 159 0.30 -14.46 -5.60
N LEU A 160 1.10 -14.30 -6.66
CA LEU A 160 2.56 -14.30 -6.56
C LEU A 160 3.05 -13.14 -5.68
N THR A 161 2.59 -11.91 -5.92
CA THR A 161 3.00 -10.74 -5.12
C THR A 161 2.57 -10.90 -3.67
N PHE A 162 1.37 -11.41 -3.41
CA PHE A 162 0.92 -11.73 -2.05
C PHE A 162 1.86 -12.72 -1.36
N ILE A 163 2.16 -13.86 -2.00
CA ILE A 163 3.06 -14.88 -1.43
C ILE A 163 4.45 -14.30 -1.18
N LEU A 164 5.00 -13.55 -2.14
CA LEU A 164 6.32 -12.93 -1.99
C LEU A 164 6.37 -11.98 -0.80
N TRP A 165 5.34 -11.14 -0.60
CA TRP A 165 5.27 -10.27 0.58
C TRP A 165 5.15 -11.05 1.87
N MET A 166 4.28 -12.08 1.91
CA MET A 166 4.13 -12.93 3.10
C MET A 166 5.44 -13.64 3.47
N VAL A 167 6.15 -14.19 2.47
CA VAL A 167 7.45 -14.82 2.67
C VAL A 167 8.48 -13.78 3.14
N PHE A 168 8.55 -12.63 2.47
CA PHE A 168 9.47 -11.55 2.84
C PHE A 168 9.26 -11.12 4.30
N PHE A 169 8.05 -10.77 4.71
CA PHE A 169 7.77 -10.33 6.08
C PHE A 169 7.92 -11.46 7.12
N SER A 170 7.76 -12.72 6.72
CA SER A 170 8.00 -13.88 7.60
C SER A 170 9.48 -14.21 7.79
N LEU A 171 10.36 -13.67 6.94
CA LEU A 171 11.80 -13.91 6.98
C LEU A 171 12.61 -12.65 7.39
N ALA A 172 12.10 -11.47 7.09
CA ALA A 172 12.72 -10.19 7.43
C ALA A 172 12.92 -10.08 8.96
N GLY A 173 14.09 -9.57 9.38
CA GLY A 173 14.43 -9.35 10.78
C GLY A 173 14.93 -10.58 11.55
N ARG A 174 15.02 -11.77 10.94
CA ARG A 174 15.45 -13.01 11.64
C ARG A 174 16.97 -13.14 11.85
N GLY A 175 17.77 -12.22 11.31
CA GLY A 175 19.25 -12.30 11.36
C GLY A 175 19.91 -11.75 12.63
N GLU A 176 19.18 -11.13 13.56
CA GLU A 176 19.77 -10.58 14.80
C GLU A 176 19.68 -11.54 16.00
N ALA A 177 18.83 -12.57 15.94
CA ALA A 177 18.68 -13.53 17.04
C ALA A 177 19.91 -14.43 17.25
N ASP A 178 20.68 -14.70 16.18
CA ASP A 178 21.84 -15.61 16.24
C ASP A 178 23.17 -14.90 16.55
N ALA A 179 23.25 -13.57 16.41
CA ALA A 179 24.49 -12.81 16.61
C ALA A 179 24.71 -12.35 18.07
N SER A 180 23.72 -12.54 18.95
CA SER A 180 23.81 -12.21 20.39
C SER A 180 24.16 -13.43 21.27
N GLN A 181 24.45 -14.58 20.66
CA GLN A 181 24.83 -15.83 21.33
C GLN A 181 26.26 -16.32 21.01
N GLN A 182 27.10 -15.51 20.34
CA GLN A 182 28.51 -15.81 20.06
C GLN A 182 29.45 -14.83 20.73
#